data_AF-A0A7K0BX75-F1
#
_entry.id   AF-A0A7K0BX75-F1
#
_cell.length_a   1.000
_cell.length_b   1.000
_cell.length_c   1.000
_cell.angle_alpha   90.00
_cell.angle_beta   90.00
_cell.angle_gamma   90.00
#
_symmetry.space_group_name_H-M   'P 1'
#
loop_
_entity.id
_entity.type
_entity.pdbx_description
1 polymer ?
#
loop_
_entity_poly.entity_id
_entity_poly.type
_entity_poly.pdbx_seq_one_letter_code
_entity_poly.pdbx_strand_id
1 'polypeptide(L)'
;MWATKTRFELLVGLAWELRTVPVTTALLMPGNGEAVLWVTSAGGRQEAVLAAITPGERWRLMWRGRPLDPEPLTAVARRIAADL
;
A
#
# COMPACT_ATOMS: atom_id res chain seq x y z
N MET A 1 -16.17 6.52 -16.64
CA MET A 1 -15.57 5.17 -16.59
C MET A 1 -14.39 5.26 -15.63
N TRP A 2 -14.51 4.78 -14.39
CA TRP A 2 -13.37 4.76 -13.47
C TRP A 2 -12.41 3.69 -13.96
N ALA A 3 -11.22 4.08 -14.42
CA ALA A 3 -10.19 3.12 -14.78
C ALA A 3 -9.91 2.23 -13.56
N THR A 4 -10.09 0.91 -13.71
CA THR A 4 -9.69 -0.05 -12.69
C THR A 4 -8.19 0.07 -12.54
N LYS A 5 -7.72 0.69 -11.45
CA LYS A 5 -6.29 0.83 -11.20
C LYS A 5 -5.62 -0.54 -11.21
N THR A 6 -4.46 -0.62 -11.85
CA THR A 6 -3.62 -1.82 -11.78
C THR A 6 -3.06 -1.99 -10.36
N ARG A 7 -2.63 -3.21 -10.04
CA ARG A 7 -1.86 -3.52 -8.84
C ARG A 7 -0.74 -2.49 -8.58
N PHE A 8 0.07 -2.22 -9.62
CA PHE A 8 1.24 -1.37 -9.52
C PHE A 8 0.86 0.09 -9.27
N GLU A 9 -0.17 0.59 -9.94
CA GLU A 9 -0.68 1.95 -9.73
C GLU A 9 -1.19 2.18 -8.30
N LEU A 10 -1.79 1.18 -7.66
CA LEU A 10 -2.21 1.29 -6.25
C LEU A 10 -1.02 1.42 -5.31
N LEU A 11 -0.01 0.56 -5.49
CA LEU A 11 1.19 0.57 -4.64
C LEU A 11 2.00 1.84 -4.82
N VAL A 12 2.20 2.29 -6.07
CA VAL A 12 2.86 3.57 -6.38
C VAL A 12 2.07 4.75 -5.81
N GLY A 13 0.74 4.74 -5.96
CA GLY A 13 -0.13 5.78 -5.41
C GLY A 13 0.01 5.87 -3.89
N LEU A 14 0.01 4.74 -3.18
CA LEU A 14 0.20 4.75 -1.73
C LEU A 14 1.62 5.20 -1.35
N ALA A 15 2.65 4.71 -2.05
CA ALA A 15 4.03 5.13 -1.82
C ALA A 15 4.20 6.65 -1.99
N TRP A 16 3.52 7.25 -2.97
CA TRP A 16 3.54 8.68 -3.20
C TRP A 16 3.02 9.46 -1.99
N GLU A 17 1.88 9.05 -1.44
CA GLU A 17 1.24 9.66 -0.26
C GLU A 17 2.06 9.45 1.02
N LEU A 18 2.67 8.27 1.19
CA LEU A 18 3.50 7.95 2.36
C LEU A 18 4.74 8.86 2.50
N ARG A 19 5.19 9.52 1.42
CA ARG A 19 6.29 10.52 1.50
C ARG A 19 5.91 11.78 2.29
N THR A 20 4.63 11.96 2.61
CA THR A 20 4.12 13.11 3.38
C THR A 20 4.00 12.82 4.88
N VAL A 21 4.32 11.60 5.33
CA VAL A 21 4.24 11.15 6.73
C VAL A 21 5.58 10.53 7.17
N PRO A 22 5.89 10.47 8.48
CA PRO A 22 7.23 10.10 8.97
C PRO A 22 7.48 8.58 8.95
N VAL A 23 7.46 7.98 7.76
CA VAL A 23 7.79 6.57 7.51
C VAL A 23 8.72 6.46 6.30
N THR A 24 9.55 5.41 6.30
CA THR A 24 10.36 5.05 5.12
C THR A 24 9.62 4.00 4.30
N THR A 25 9.71 4.08 2.97
CA THR A 25 9.06 3.10 2.09
C THR A 25 10.01 2.50 1.07
N ALA A 26 9.78 1.24 0.70
CA ALA A 26 10.50 0.55 -0.36
C ALA A 26 9.52 -0.28 -1.20
N LEU A 27 9.37 0.07 -2.48
CA LEU A 27 8.59 -0.71 -3.44
C LEU A 27 9.51 -1.72 -4.13
N LEU A 28 9.31 -3.01 -3.84
CA LEU A 28 10.10 -4.10 -4.40
C LEU A 28 9.30 -4.83 -5.48
N MET A 29 9.96 -5.11 -6.61
CA MET A 29 9.41 -5.89 -7.72
C MET A 29 10.29 -7.12 -7.94
N PRO A 30 9.97 -8.27 -7.32
CA PRO A 30 10.72 -9.50 -7.56
C PRO A 30 10.51 -9.96 -9.01
N GLY A 31 11.57 -10.37 -9.70
CA GLY A 31 11.50 -10.77 -11.12
C GLY A 31 10.57 -11.95 -11.41
N ASN A 32 10.23 -12.75 -10.40
CA ASN A 32 9.34 -13.91 -10.46
C ASN A 32 8.16 -13.79 -9.47
N GLY A 33 7.87 -12.59 -8.97
CA GLY A 33 6.99 -12.44 -7.83
C GLY A 33 6.12 -11.20 -7.84
N GLU A 34 5.41 -11.10 -6.75
CA GLU A 34 4.41 -10.10 -6.48
C GLU A 34 5.05 -8.78 -6.00
N ALA A 35 4.69 -7.64 -6.59
CA ALA A 35 5.18 -6.35 -6.11
C ALA A 35 4.70 -6.07 -4.68
N VAL A 36 5.62 -5.67 -3.79
CA VAL A 36 5.36 -5.41 -2.38
C VAL A 36 5.84 -4.01 -2.01
N LEU A 37 5.00 -3.25 -1.30
CA LEU A 37 5.41 -1.99 -0.69
C LEU A 37 5.73 -2.25 0.78
N TRP A 38 7.00 -2.15 1.15
CA TRP A 38 7.41 -2.15 2.55
C TRP A 38 7.30 -0.75 3.13
N VAL A 39 6.77 -0.66 4.35
CA VAL A 39 6.68 0.57 5.14
C VAL A 39 7.39 0.35 6.46
N THR A 40 8.29 1.24 6.83
CA THR A 40 9.14 1.15 8.02
C THR A 40 8.93 2.40 8.88
N SER A 41 8.54 2.24 10.15
CA SER A 41 8.44 3.36 11.09
C SER A 41 9.81 3.81 11.59
N ALA A 42 9.83 4.98 12.24
CA ALA A 42 11.02 5.50 12.92
C ALA A 42 11.55 4.54 14.01
N GLY A 43 10.68 3.71 14.61
CA GLY A 43 11.08 2.69 15.59
C GLY A 43 11.64 1.41 14.97
N GLY A 44 11.79 1.35 13.64
CA GLY A 44 12.33 0.18 12.92
C GLY A 44 11.32 -0.94 12.68
N ARG A 45 10.05 -0.76 13.06
CA ARG A 45 9.00 -1.73 12.73
C ARG A 45 8.71 -1.67 11.23
N GLN A 46 8.80 -2.81 10.57
CA GLN A 46 8.61 -2.94 9.14
C GLN A 46 7.39 -3.81 8.84
N GLU A 47 6.52 -3.34 7.95
CA GLU A 47 5.33 -4.06 7.50
C GLU A 47 5.12 -3.97 6.00
N ALA A 48 4.52 -5.02 5.44
CA ALA A 48 4.20 -5.10 4.02
C ALA A 48 2.78 -4.60 3.75
N VAL A 49 2.65 -3.80 2.71
CA VAL A 49 1.40 -3.50 2.03
C VAL A 49 1.41 -4.18 0.67
N LEU A 50 0.35 -4.91 0.40
CA LEU A 50 0.16 -5.66 -0.85
C LEU A 50 -0.99 -5.03 -1.63
N ALA A 51 -1.02 -5.27 -2.94
CA ALA A 51 -2.23 -5.08 -3.73
C ALA A 51 -2.69 -6.46 -4.19
N ALA A 52 -3.90 -6.85 -3.80
CA ALA A 52 -4.49 -8.15 -4.10
C ALA A 52 -5.81 -7.99 -4.84
N ILE A 53 -6.16 -8.97 -5.67
CA ILE A 53 -7.45 -9.01 -6.35
C ILE A 53 -8.51 -9.51 -5.37
N THR A 54 -9.59 -8.75 -5.18
CA THR A 54 -10.73 -9.17 -4.35
C THR A 54 -11.83 -9.79 -5.22
N PRO A 55 -12.75 -10.60 -4.64
CA PRO A 55 -13.94 -11.07 -5.35
C PRO A 55 -14.65 -9.91 -6.08
N GLY A 56 -14.91 -10.08 -7.38
CA GLY A 56 -15.36 -9.00 -8.27
C GLY A 56 -14.24 -8.31 -9.07
N GLU A 57 -13.07 -8.94 -9.16
CA GLU A 57 -11.96 -8.60 -10.09
C GLU A 57 -11.41 -7.17 -9.95
N ARG A 58 -11.44 -6.62 -8.74
CA ARG A 58 -10.87 -5.31 -8.44
C ARG A 58 -9.64 -5.45 -7.56
N TRP A 59 -8.57 -4.74 -7.92
CA TRP A 59 -7.40 -4.60 -7.08
C TRP A 59 -7.73 -3.75 -5.84
N ARG A 60 -7.28 -4.20 -4.67
CA ARG A 60 -7.34 -3.45 -3.42
C ARG A 60 -6.02 -3.53 -2.67
N LEU A 61 -5.68 -2.47 -1.96
CA LEU A 61 -4.57 -2.48 -1.03
C LEU A 61 -4.94 -3.32 0.19
N MET A 62 -3.98 -4.12 0.67
CA MET A 62 -4.11 -5.02 1.79
C MET A 62 -2.98 -4.73 2.78
N TRP A 63 -3.34 -4.58 4.05
CA TRP A 63 -2.40 -4.33 5.13
C TRP A 63 -2.79 -5.13 6.37
N ARG A 64 -1.84 -5.85 6.96
CA ARG A 64 -2.08 -6.77 8.10
C ARG A 64 -3.23 -7.77 7.80
N GLY A 65 -3.31 -8.25 6.57
CA GLY A 65 -4.34 -9.19 6.11
C GLY A 65 -5.74 -8.57 5.92
N ARG A 66 -5.91 -7.25 6.09
CA ARG A 66 -7.19 -6.56 5.94
C ARG A 66 -7.19 -5.65 4.71
N PRO A 67 -8.31 -5.53 3.99
CA PRO A 67 -8.42 -4.54 2.94
C PRO A 67 -8.34 -3.14 3.55
N LEU A 68 -7.57 -2.28 2.90
CA LEU A 68 -7.66 -0.84 3.09
C LEU A 68 -8.89 -0.43 2.26
N ASP A 69 -10.06 -0.55 2.87
CA ASP A 69 -11.38 -0.15 2.36
C ASP A 69 -11.38 1.28 1.80
N PRO A 70 -12.38 1.72 1.01
CA PRO A 70 -12.24 2.86 0.10
C PRO A 70 -12.11 4.19 0.85
N GLU A 71 -10.91 4.45 1.33
CA GLU A 71 -10.41 5.69 1.87
C GLU A 71 -9.52 6.33 0.79
N PRO A 72 -9.46 7.67 0.73
CA PRO A 72 -8.42 8.34 -0.02
C PRO A 72 -7.03 7.83 0.42
N LEU A 73 -6.10 7.63 -0.52
CA LEU A 73 -4.77 7.10 -0.22
C LEU A 73 -4.02 7.95 0.83
N THR A 74 -4.29 9.25 0.88
CA THR A 74 -3.77 10.15 1.92
C THR A 74 -4.24 9.76 3.33
N ALA A 75 -5.50 9.34 3.49
CA ALA A 75 -6.02 8.87 4.78
C ALA A 75 -5.40 7.52 5.16
N VAL A 76 -5.26 6.62 4.18
CA VAL A 76 -4.56 5.34 4.37
C VAL A 76 -3.12 5.55 4.83
N ALA A 77 -2.38 6.47 4.21
CA ALA A 77 -1.00 6.78 4.56
C ALA A 77 -0.88 7.30 6.00
N ARG A 78 -1.78 8.19 6.42
CA ARG A 78 -1.82 8.70 7.80
C ARG A 78 -2.12 7.61 8.82
N ARG A 79 -3.07 6.71 8.52
CA ARG A 79 -3.38 5.56 9.38
C ARG A 79 -2.17 4.65 9.53
N ILE A 80 -1.51 4.31 8.43
CA ILE A 80 -0.30 3.48 8.46
C ILE A 80 0.78 4.10 9.36
N ALA A 81 1.04 5.41 9.20
CA ALA A 81 2.04 6.10 10.01
C ALA A 81 1.67 6.23 11.49
N ALA A 82 0.38 6.30 11.83
CA ALA A 82 -0.07 6.40 13.22
C ALA A 82 0.01 5.05 13.97
N ASP A 83 -0.13 3.94 13.25
CA ASP A 83 -0.29 2.60 13.80
C ASP A 83 0.98 1.72 13.70
N LEU A 84 2.09 2.26 13.17
CA LEU A 84 3.40 1.60 13.07
C LEU A 84 4.37 2.08 14.15
#